data_AF-A0A2X2WSB4-F1
#
_entry.id   AF-A0A2X2WSB4-F1
#
_cell.length_a   1.000
_cell.length_b   1.000
_cell.length_c   1.000
_cell.angle_alpha   90.00
_cell.angle_beta   90.00
_cell.angle_gamma   90.00
#
_symmetry.space_group_name_H-M   'P 1'
#
loop_
_entity.id
_entity.type
_entity.pdbx_description
1 polymer ?
#
loop_
_entity_poly.entity_id
_entity_poly.type
_entity_poly.pdbx_seq_one_letter_code
_entity_poly.pdbx_strand_id
1 'polypeptide(L)'
;MLRVYHSNRLDVLEALMEFIVERDRLDDPFEPEIVLVQSTGMAQWLQMTLSQKFGIAANIDFPLPASFIWDMFVRVLPDIPKESAFSKQNMSWKLMTLLPQLLEREDFTLLRHYLTDDADKRKLFQLSSRAADLFDQYLVYRPDWLTQWEAGQMVDGLGEAQIWQAPLWKALVEYTAELGAAVLAPCECVSAFYPDAGKCDNQPDGAAFARLYLWYFRAAAGVSPGLAGAGKAHRNPSAVH
;
A
#
# COMPACT_ATOMS: atom_id res chain seq x y z
N MET A 1 5.87 -20.29 9.51
CA MET A 1 7.17 -19.75 9.96
C MET A 1 7.70 -18.82 8.89
N LEU A 2 7.95 -17.54 9.20
CA LEU A 2 8.56 -16.59 8.27
C LEU A 2 10.09 -16.74 8.32
N ARG A 3 10.73 -17.11 7.20
CA ARG A 3 12.19 -17.24 7.10
C ARG A 3 12.75 -16.06 6.32
N VAL A 4 13.80 -15.42 6.84
CA VAL A 4 14.48 -14.29 6.18
C VAL A 4 15.90 -14.71 5.84
N TYR A 5 16.25 -14.65 4.55
CA TYR A 5 17.57 -14.97 4.04
C TYR A 5 18.29 -13.69 3.61
N HIS A 6 19.53 -13.51 4.07
CA HIS A 6 20.37 -12.38 3.70
C HIS A 6 21.56 -12.84 2.88
N SER A 7 21.83 -12.16 1.77
CA SER A 7 23.00 -12.40 0.92
C SER A 7 23.39 -11.09 0.22
N ASN A 8 24.67 -10.97 -0.11
CA ASN A 8 25.22 -9.90 -0.94
C ASN A 8 25.25 -10.26 -2.43
N ARG A 9 24.90 -11.50 -2.78
CA ARG A 9 24.87 -12.02 -4.15
C ARG A 9 23.51 -12.65 -4.44
N LEU A 10 22.91 -12.24 -5.55
CA LEU A 10 21.62 -12.74 -5.98
C LEU A 10 21.68 -14.24 -6.32
N ASP A 11 22.77 -14.69 -6.96
CA ASP A 11 23.02 -16.09 -7.30
C ASP A 11 22.92 -17.04 -6.09
N VAL A 12 23.27 -16.56 -4.89
CA VAL A 12 23.17 -17.37 -3.66
C VAL A 12 21.72 -17.48 -3.19
N LEU A 13 20.93 -16.40 -3.28
CA LEU A 13 19.51 -16.42 -2.93
C LEU A 13 18.71 -17.26 -3.93
N GLU A 14 19.08 -17.17 -5.20
CA GLU A 14 18.57 -18.03 -6.27
C GLU A 14 18.87 -19.51 -5.98
N ALA A 15 20.13 -19.87 -5.71
CA ALA A 15 20.50 -21.24 -5.37
C ALA A 15 19.75 -21.77 -4.14
N LEU A 16 19.48 -20.92 -3.15
CA LEU A 16 18.66 -21.26 -1.98
C LEU A 16 17.20 -21.48 -2.36
N MET A 17 16.61 -20.61 -3.19
CA MET A 17 15.25 -20.77 -3.68
C MET A 17 15.10 -22.09 -4.45
N GLU A 18 16.03 -22.37 -5.35
CA GLU A 18 16.05 -23.63 -6.12
C GLU A 18 16.13 -24.86 -5.20
N PHE A 19 16.99 -24.81 -4.18
CA PHE A 19 17.09 -25.89 -3.19
C PHE A 19 15.79 -26.09 -2.42
N ILE A 20 15.08 -25.01 -2.08
CA ILE A 20 13.80 -25.08 -1.38
C ILE A 20 12.74 -25.73 -2.28
N VAL A 21 12.63 -25.30 -3.54
CA VAL A 21 11.68 -25.84 -4.52
C VAL A 21 11.94 -27.32 -4.80
N GLU A 22 13.20 -27.73 -4.89
CA GLU A 22 13.56 -29.13 -5.13
C GLU A 22 13.27 -30.03 -3.92
N ARG A 23 13.51 -29.53 -2.70
CA ARG A 23 13.31 -30.30 -1.47
C ARG A 23 11.85 -30.41 -1.08
N ASP A 24 11.13 -29.29 -1.15
CA ASP A 24 9.76 -29.14 -0.66
C ASP A 24 8.81 -28.97 -1.87
N ARG A 25 8.76 -29.97 -2.75
CA ARG A 25 7.93 -29.94 -3.96
C ARG A 25 6.44 -29.86 -3.59
N LEU A 26 5.68 -29.03 -4.31
CA LEU A 26 4.22 -28.99 -4.19
C LEU A 26 3.59 -30.34 -4.51
N ASP A 27 2.57 -30.73 -3.74
CA ASP A 27 1.86 -32.00 -3.91
C ASP A 27 0.89 -31.97 -5.12
N ASP A 28 0.28 -30.81 -5.40
CA ASP A 28 -0.65 -30.61 -6.51
C ASP A 28 0.07 -30.05 -7.75
N PRO A 29 0.05 -30.74 -8.91
CA PRO A 29 0.68 -30.26 -10.13
C PRO A 29 0.02 -29.00 -10.74
N PHE A 30 -1.20 -28.64 -10.32
CA PHE A 30 -1.89 -27.43 -10.79
C PHE A 30 -1.77 -26.26 -9.82
N GLU A 31 -1.23 -26.46 -8.62
CA GLU A 31 -0.94 -25.36 -7.70
C GLU A 31 0.25 -24.55 -8.23
N PRO A 32 0.08 -23.23 -8.46
CA PRO A 32 1.17 -22.40 -8.94
C PRO A 32 2.19 -22.12 -7.84
N GLU A 33 3.47 -22.17 -8.18
CA GLU A 33 4.52 -21.69 -7.29
C GLU A 33 4.47 -20.16 -7.24
N ILE A 34 4.44 -19.56 -6.04
CA ILE A 34 4.28 -18.11 -5.90
C ILE A 34 5.62 -17.47 -5.52
N VAL A 35 6.11 -16.58 -6.38
CA VAL A 35 7.34 -15.82 -6.14
C VAL A 35 7.08 -14.32 -6.24
N LEU A 36 7.11 -13.63 -5.10
CA LEU A 36 6.93 -12.18 -5.06
C LEU A 36 8.11 -11.45 -5.67
N VAL A 37 7.84 -10.59 -6.65
CA VAL A 37 8.85 -9.81 -7.35
C VAL A 37 8.53 -8.32 -7.28
N GLN A 38 9.57 -7.48 -7.38
CA GLN A 38 9.39 -6.03 -7.46
C GLN A 38 9.17 -5.52 -8.90
N SER A 39 9.56 -6.32 -9.91
CA SER A 39 9.57 -5.88 -11.30
C SER A 39 9.38 -7.06 -12.25
N THR A 40 8.89 -6.76 -13.45
CA THR A 40 8.74 -7.73 -14.54
C THR A 40 10.08 -8.28 -15.02
N GLY A 41 11.14 -7.47 -14.97
CA GLY A 41 12.49 -7.92 -15.33
C GLY A 41 13.01 -9.00 -14.38
N MET A 42 12.71 -8.90 -13.08
CA MET A 42 13.06 -9.95 -12.11
C MET A 42 12.27 -11.23 -12.36
N ALA A 43 10.99 -11.14 -12.69
CA ALA A 43 10.17 -12.31 -13.06
C ALA A 43 10.76 -13.03 -14.28
N GLN A 44 11.09 -12.29 -15.34
CA GLN A 44 11.69 -12.87 -16.56
C GLN A 44 13.04 -13.52 -16.28
N TRP A 45 13.90 -12.85 -15.51
CA TRP A 45 15.20 -13.40 -15.13
C TRP A 45 15.03 -14.71 -14.34
N LEU A 46 14.16 -14.73 -13.32
CA LEU A 46 13.88 -15.94 -12.53
C LEU A 46 13.32 -17.07 -13.41
N GLN A 47 12.37 -16.78 -14.30
CA GLN A 47 11.82 -17.79 -15.23
C GLN A 47 12.91 -18.42 -16.08
N MET A 48 13.80 -17.60 -16.66
CA MET A 48 14.89 -18.10 -17.49
C MET A 48 15.86 -18.95 -16.68
N THR A 49 16.27 -18.48 -15.51
CA THR A 49 17.24 -19.19 -14.67
C THR A 49 16.69 -20.52 -14.15
N LEU A 50 15.45 -20.52 -13.64
CA LEU A 50 14.77 -21.74 -13.21
C LEU A 50 14.62 -22.74 -14.36
N SER A 51 14.30 -22.26 -15.58
CA SER A 51 14.18 -23.12 -16.75
C SER A 51 15.50 -23.78 -17.16
N GLN A 52 16.63 -23.09 -16.96
CA GLN A 52 17.95 -23.63 -17.27
C GLN A 52 18.34 -24.75 -16.29
N LYS A 53 17.97 -24.62 -15.01
CA LYS A 53 18.31 -25.61 -13.98
C LYS A 53 17.37 -26.80 -13.96
N PHE A 54 16.06 -26.57 -14.04
CA PHE A 54 15.04 -27.63 -13.96
C PHE A 54 14.62 -28.17 -15.34
N GLY A 55 15.11 -27.57 -16.43
CA GLY A 55 14.73 -27.91 -17.81
C GLY A 55 13.42 -27.26 -18.28
N ILE A 56 12.57 -26.84 -17.34
CA ILE A 56 11.31 -26.11 -17.59
C ILE A 56 10.97 -25.23 -16.38
N ALA A 57 10.44 -24.03 -16.64
CA ALA A 57 9.80 -23.19 -15.64
C ALA A 57 8.36 -22.93 -16.10
N ALA A 58 7.39 -23.51 -15.42
CA ALA A 58 5.97 -23.43 -15.76
C ALA A 58 5.14 -23.35 -14.49
N ASN A 59 3.92 -22.78 -14.60
CA ASN A 59 2.99 -22.60 -13.48
C ASN A 59 3.61 -21.83 -12.28
N ILE A 60 4.33 -20.74 -12.56
CA ILE A 60 4.90 -19.85 -11.54
C ILE A 60 4.24 -18.48 -11.66
N ASP A 61 3.62 -18.04 -10.56
CA ASP A 61 3.02 -16.73 -10.45
C ASP A 61 4.02 -15.73 -9.85
N PHE A 62 4.11 -14.56 -10.49
CA PHE A 62 4.99 -13.47 -10.07
C PHE A 62 4.20 -12.23 -9.64
N PRO A 63 3.40 -12.29 -8.56
CA PRO A 63 2.60 -11.15 -8.15
C PRO A 63 3.47 -10.06 -7.52
N LEU A 64 3.05 -8.81 -7.71
CA LEU A 64 3.56 -7.70 -6.93
C LEU A 64 3.07 -7.84 -5.48
N PRO A 65 3.83 -7.36 -4.47
CA PRO A 65 3.44 -7.52 -3.07
C PRO A 65 2.07 -6.95 -2.74
N ALA A 66 1.71 -5.79 -3.30
CA ALA A 66 0.39 -5.18 -3.08
C ALA A 66 -0.75 -6.11 -3.54
N SER A 67 -0.61 -6.69 -4.74
CA SER A 67 -1.58 -7.63 -5.29
C SER A 67 -1.64 -8.93 -4.49
N PHE A 68 -0.50 -9.44 -4.03
CA PHE A 68 -0.45 -10.65 -3.21
C PHE A 68 -1.12 -10.46 -1.85
N ILE A 69 -0.88 -9.33 -1.17
CA ILE A 69 -1.54 -9.05 0.10
C ILE A 69 -3.05 -8.93 -0.07
N TRP A 70 -3.53 -8.28 -1.14
CA TRP A 70 -4.95 -8.23 -1.44
C TRP A 70 -5.55 -9.61 -1.69
N ASP A 71 -4.87 -10.46 -2.47
CA ASP A 71 -5.29 -11.85 -2.70
C ASP A 71 -5.38 -12.64 -1.38
N MET A 72 -4.43 -12.44 -0.45
CA MET A 72 -4.51 -13.03 0.88
C MET A 72 -5.70 -12.51 1.69
N PHE A 73 -6.05 -11.22 1.60
CA PHE A 73 -7.28 -10.72 2.24
C PHE A 73 -8.53 -11.39 1.69
N VAL A 74 -8.64 -11.55 0.38
CA VAL A 74 -9.78 -12.23 -0.27
C VAL A 74 -9.90 -13.69 0.18
N ARG A 75 -8.78 -14.37 0.40
CA ARG A 75 -8.77 -15.78 0.82
C ARG A 75 -9.05 -15.98 2.30
N VAL A 76 -8.62 -15.06 3.16
CA VAL A 76 -8.68 -15.24 4.63
C VAL A 76 -9.89 -14.54 5.26
N LEU A 77 -10.32 -13.39 4.74
CA LEU A 77 -11.45 -12.64 5.26
C LEU A 77 -12.73 -12.97 4.46
N PRO A 78 -13.89 -13.12 5.13
CA PRO A 78 -15.15 -13.34 4.44
C PRO A 78 -15.59 -12.10 3.65
N ASP A 79 -16.29 -12.33 2.54
CA ASP A 79 -17.02 -11.31 1.77
C ASP A 79 -16.18 -10.14 1.21
N ILE A 80 -14.87 -10.34 1.02
CA ILE A 80 -14.02 -9.35 0.33
C ILE A 80 -14.15 -9.51 -1.20
N PRO A 81 -14.42 -8.42 -1.95
CA PRO A 81 -14.47 -8.48 -3.41
C PRO A 81 -13.08 -8.77 -4.00
N LYS A 82 -13.05 -9.52 -5.11
CA LYS A 82 -11.80 -9.86 -5.82
C LYS A 82 -10.99 -8.64 -6.23
N GLU A 83 -11.67 -7.55 -6.58
CA GLU A 83 -11.04 -6.27 -6.92
C GLU A 83 -11.38 -5.23 -5.86
N SER A 84 -10.37 -4.45 -5.46
CA SER A 84 -10.59 -3.34 -4.53
C SER A 84 -11.42 -2.23 -5.20
N ALA A 85 -12.50 -1.82 -4.53
CA ALA A 85 -13.30 -0.66 -4.91
C ALA A 85 -12.50 0.66 -4.86
N PHE A 86 -11.36 0.64 -4.16
CA PHE A 86 -10.43 1.74 -3.98
C PHE A 86 -9.13 1.54 -4.78
N SER A 87 -9.17 0.79 -5.89
CA SER A 87 -8.04 0.81 -6.83
C SER A 87 -7.84 2.22 -7.39
N LYS A 88 -6.58 2.61 -7.63
CA LYS A 88 -6.22 3.92 -8.22
C LYS A 88 -7.09 4.31 -9.43
N GLN A 89 -7.28 3.39 -10.38
CA GLN A 89 -8.09 3.63 -11.57
C GLN A 89 -9.55 3.90 -11.21
N ASN A 90 -10.15 3.08 -10.33
CA ASN A 90 -11.54 3.25 -9.93
C ASN A 90 -11.74 4.56 -9.15
N MET A 91 -10.82 4.90 -8.24
CA MET A 91 -10.85 6.16 -7.50
C MET A 91 -10.75 7.36 -8.45
N SER A 92 -9.88 7.31 -9.46
CA SER A 92 -9.72 8.39 -10.45
C SER A 92 -11.04 8.73 -11.14
N TRP A 93 -11.80 7.72 -11.58
CA TRP A 93 -13.10 7.92 -12.22
C TRP A 93 -14.17 8.43 -11.26
N LYS A 94 -14.25 7.85 -10.05
CA LYS A 94 -15.19 8.30 -9.02
C LYS A 94 -14.95 9.76 -8.63
N LEU A 95 -13.68 10.13 -8.41
CA LEU A 95 -13.27 11.49 -8.10
C LEU A 95 -13.60 12.47 -9.24
N MET A 96 -13.46 12.04 -10.50
CA MET A 96 -13.85 12.85 -11.65
C MET A 96 -15.34 13.18 -11.66
N THR A 97 -16.19 12.30 -11.14
CA THR A 97 -17.64 12.53 -10.97
C THR A 97 -17.95 13.40 -9.76
N LEU A 98 -17.22 13.24 -8.66
CA LEU A 98 -17.47 13.92 -7.38
C LEU A 98 -16.93 15.35 -7.34
N LEU A 99 -15.72 15.58 -7.84
CA LEU A 99 -15.05 16.88 -7.76
C LEU A 99 -15.95 18.04 -8.24
N PRO A 100 -16.61 17.98 -9.42
CA PRO A 100 -17.46 19.06 -9.90
C PRO A 100 -18.60 19.42 -8.94
N GLN A 101 -19.12 18.45 -8.20
CA GLN A 101 -20.23 18.65 -7.25
C GLN A 101 -19.76 19.31 -5.95
N LEU A 102 -18.48 19.15 -5.60
CA LEU A 102 -17.86 19.68 -4.38
C LEU A 102 -17.25 21.07 -4.56
N LEU A 103 -17.03 21.52 -5.81
CA LEU A 103 -16.34 22.79 -6.09
C LEU A 103 -17.04 24.00 -5.47
N GLU A 104 -18.37 23.97 -5.32
CA GLU A 104 -19.15 25.08 -4.74
C GLU A 104 -18.96 25.28 -3.23
N ARG A 105 -18.33 24.32 -2.54
CA ARG A 105 -17.99 24.45 -1.12
C ARG A 105 -16.79 25.39 -0.93
N GLU A 106 -16.73 26.08 0.22
CA GLU A 106 -15.64 27.00 0.55
C GLU A 106 -14.29 26.27 0.67
N ASP A 107 -14.29 25.05 1.20
CA ASP A 107 -13.10 24.20 1.34
C ASP A 107 -12.41 23.92 -0.01
N PHE A 108 -13.15 23.96 -1.11
CA PHE A 108 -12.68 23.62 -2.46
C PHE A 108 -12.36 24.85 -3.31
N THR A 109 -12.31 26.05 -2.74
CA THR A 109 -12.09 27.32 -3.46
C THR A 109 -10.82 27.28 -4.33
N LEU A 110 -9.72 26.71 -3.81
CA LEU A 110 -8.47 26.57 -4.57
C LEU A 110 -8.66 25.69 -5.81
N LEU A 111 -9.36 24.57 -5.69
CA LEU A 111 -9.63 23.67 -6.81
C LEU A 111 -10.63 24.27 -7.80
N ARG A 112 -11.61 25.04 -7.30
CA ARG A 112 -12.58 25.77 -8.14
C ARG A 112 -11.87 26.73 -9.09
N HIS A 113 -10.94 27.53 -8.57
CA HIS A 113 -10.13 28.44 -9.39
C HIS A 113 -9.24 27.70 -10.38
N TYR A 114 -8.65 26.57 -9.98
CA TYR A 114 -7.84 25.75 -10.88
C TYR A 114 -8.64 25.19 -12.07
N LEU A 115 -9.91 24.84 -11.84
CA LEU A 115 -10.80 24.20 -12.81
C LEU A 115 -11.70 25.17 -13.61
N THR A 116 -11.59 26.49 -13.42
CA THR A 116 -12.51 27.47 -14.05
C THR A 116 -12.47 27.46 -15.59
N ASP A 117 -11.32 27.15 -16.19
CA ASP A 117 -11.13 27.08 -17.65
C ASP A 117 -10.74 25.66 -18.10
N ASP A 118 -11.64 24.68 -17.94
CA ASP A 118 -11.41 23.27 -18.30
C ASP A 118 -12.50 22.70 -19.22
N ALA A 119 -12.74 23.35 -20.37
CA ALA A 119 -13.74 22.92 -21.35
C ALA A 119 -13.56 21.46 -21.81
N ASP A 120 -12.31 21.00 -21.92
CA ASP A 120 -11.95 19.66 -22.38
C ASP A 120 -11.86 18.60 -21.24
N LYS A 121 -12.20 18.97 -19.99
CA LYS A 121 -12.10 18.11 -18.78
C LYS A 121 -10.70 17.54 -18.51
N ARG A 122 -9.65 18.14 -19.08
CA ARG A 122 -8.27 17.65 -18.98
C ARG A 122 -7.72 17.89 -17.58
N LYS A 123 -7.89 19.10 -17.04
CA LYS A 123 -7.41 19.46 -15.70
C LYS A 123 -8.16 18.64 -14.65
N LEU A 124 -9.46 18.44 -14.84
CA LEU A 124 -10.30 17.63 -13.97
C LEU A 124 -9.80 16.19 -13.90
N PHE A 125 -9.56 15.55 -15.05
CA PHE A 125 -9.05 14.17 -15.06
C PHE A 125 -7.65 14.06 -14.44
N GLN A 126 -6.75 15.00 -14.75
CA GLN A 126 -5.40 15.02 -14.16
C GLN A 126 -5.43 15.21 -12.64
N LEU A 127 -6.26 16.12 -12.15
CA LEU A 127 -6.45 16.34 -10.71
C LEU A 127 -7.04 15.11 -10.04
N SER A 128 -8.07 14.50 -10.63
CA SER A 128 -8.71 13.30 -10.11
C SER A 128 -7.72 12.13 -10.02
N SER A 129 -6.91 11.93 -11.07
CA SER A 129 -5.88 10.90 -11.11
C SER A 129 -4.80 11.14 -10.05
N ARG A 130 -4.34 12.39 -9.91
CA ARG A 130 -3.31 12.75 -8.93
C ARG A 130 -3.81 12.70 -7.49
N ALA A 131 -5.08 13.00 -7.26
CA ALA A 131 -5.73 12.80 -5.96
C ALA A 131 -5.88 11.31 -5.63
N ALA A 132 -6.31 10.49 -6.60
CA ALA A 132 -6.35 9.04 -6.44
C ALA A 132 -4.96 8.45 -6.13
N ASP A 133 -3.91 8.96 -6.78
CA ASP A 133 -2.52 8.58 -6.49
C ASP A 133 -2.10 8.88 -5.04
N LEU A 134 -2.53 10.01 -4.49
CA LEU A 134 -2.25 10.36 -3.10
C LEU A 134 -3.04 9.48 -2.13
N PHE A 135 -4.32 9.21 -2.41
CA PHE A 135 -5.13 8.34 -1.57
C PHE A 135 -4.63 6.89 -1.57
N ASP A 136 -4.21 6.37 -2.73
CA ASP A 136 -3.55 5.06 -2.83
C ASP A 136 -2.31 4.98 -1.93
N GLN A 137 -1.49 6.04 -1.93
CA GLN A 137 -0.35 6.14 -1.01
C GLN A 137 -0.78 6.24 0.46
N TYR A 138 -1.82 7.02 0.78
CA TYR A 138 -2.29 7.16 2.15
C TYR A 138 -2.87 5.86 2.70
N LEU A 139 -3.56 5.06 1.88
CA LEU A 139 -4.04 3.72 2.25
C LEU A 139 -2.91 2.80 2.74
N VAL A 140 -1.70 2.96 2.20
CA VAL A 140 -0.53 2.16 2.58
C VAL A 140 0.25 2.81 3.72
N TYR A 141 0.58 4.09 3.63
CA TYR A 141 1.55 4.73 4.52
C TYR A 141 0.93 5.44 5.72
N ARG A 142 -0.32 5.90 5.60
CA ARG A 142 -1.02 6.71 6.60
C ARG A 142 -2.50 6.33 6.70
N PRO A 143 -2.82 5.03 6.93
CA PRO A 143 -4.22 4.61 7.04
C PRO A 143 -4.96 5.35 8.15
N ASP A 144 -4.26 5.70 9.23
CA ASP A 144 -4.82 6.45 10.37
C ASP A 144 -5.37 7.83 9.99
N TRP A 145 -4.83 8.48 8.95
CA TRP A 145 -5.35 9.77 8.46
C TRP A 145 -6.70 9.59 7.80
N LEU A 146 -6.84 8.55 6.97
CA LEU A 146 -8.07 8.26 6.24
C LEU A 146 -9.22 7.92 7.20
N THR A 147 -8.94 7.13 8.26
CA THR A 147 -9.91 6.82 9.31
C THR A 147 -10.38 8.07 10.05
N GLN A 148 -9.46 9.00 10.37
CA GLN A 148 -9.83 10.27 11.02
C GLN A 148 -10.67 11.16 10.08
N TRP A 149 -10.28 11.28 8.82
CA TRP A 149 -11.01 12.08 7.84
C TRP A 149 -12.42 11.54 7.56
N GLU A 150 -12.58 10.22 7.55
CA GLU A 150 -13.89 9.56 7.43
C GLU A 150 -14.80 9.90 8.61
N ALA A 151 -14.25 9.94 9.83
CA ALA A 151 -14.94 10.43 11.03
C ALA A 151 -15.20 11.96 11.03
N GLY A 152 -14.75 12.68 9.99
CA GLY A 152 -14.86 14.13 9.88
C GLY A 152 -13.88 14.89 10.78
N GLN A 153 -12.83 14.22 11.29
CA GLN A 153 -11.79 14.81 12.12
C GLN A 153 -10.61 15.26 11.26
N MET A 154 -9.97 16.35 11.67
CA MET A 154 -8.74 16.85 11.04
C MET A 154 -7.52 16.29 11.78
N VAL A 155 -6.45 15.98 11.05
CA VAL A 155 -5.17 15.54 11.63
C VAL A 155 -4.30 16.76 11.94
N ASP A 156 -3.76 16.82 13.15
CA ASP A 156 -2.86 17.88 13.59
C ASP A 156 -1.50 17.82 12.86
N GLY A 157 -0.96 18.99 12.53
CA GLY A 157 0.37 19.12 11.90
C GLY A 157 0.40 18.85 10.40
N LEU A 158 -0.75 18.64 9.74
CA LEU A 158 -0.85 18.62 8.28
C LEU A 158 -1.06 20.02 7.70
N GLY A 159 -0.61 20.19 6.45
CA GLY A 159 -0.73 21.46 5.74
C GLY A 159 -2.17 21.73 5.26
N GLU A 160 -2.38 22.93 4.70
CA GLU A 160 -3.69 23.42 4.25
C GLU A 160 -4.37 22.54 3.19
N ALA A 161 -3.63 21.68 2.48
CA ALA A 161 -4.21 20.74 1.54
C ALA A 161 -5.21 19.75 2.19
N GLN A 162 -5.07 19.50 3.50
CA GLN A 162 -6.02 18.66 4.25
C GLN A 162 -7.45 19.23 4.18
N ILE A 163 -7.60 20.56 4.09
CA ILE A 163 -8.89 21.26 4.08
C ILE A 163 -9.80 20.72 2.97
N TRP A 164 -9.27 20.43 1.79
CA TRP A 164 -10.04 19.83 0.70
C TRP A 164 -9.86 18.31 0.59
N GLN A 165 -8.72 17.76 0.99
CA GLN A 165 -8.45 16.31 0.88
C GLN A 165 -9.33 15.48 1.82
N ALA A 166 -9.49 15.90 3.07
CA ALA A 166 -10.30 15.21 4.06
C ALA A 166 -11.78 15.10 3.65
N PRO A 167 -12.48 16.20 3.31
CA PRO A 167 -13.87 16.11 2.84
C PRO A 167 -13.99 15.39 1.49
N LEU A 168 -12.97 15.45 0.62
CA LEU A 168 -12.97 14.71 -0.64
C LEU A 168 -12.88 13.20 -0.41
N TRP A 169 -12.01 12.75 0.51
CA TRP A 169 -11.91 11.34 0.89
C TRP A 169 -13.22 10.83 1.46
N LYS A 170 -13.82 11.57 2.39
CA LYS A 170 -15.11 11.21 2.98
C LYS A 170 -16.20 11.08 1.90
N ALA A 171 -16.30 12.04 0.98
CA ALA A 171 -17.25 11.97 -0.12
C ALA A 171 -16.99 10.77 -1.06
N LEU A 172 -15.73 10.39 -1.27
CA LEU A 172 -15.37 9.21 -2.07
C LEU A 172 -15.84 7.89 -1.43
N VAL A 173 -15.71 7.77 -0.11
CA VAL A 173 -16.18 6.60 0.65
C VAL A 173 -17.71 6.54 0.62
N GLU A 174 -18.40 7.64 0.92
CA GLU A 174 -19.86 7.74 0.90
C GLU A 174 -20.41 7.39 -0.50
N TYR A 175 -19.84 7.96 -1.56
CA TYR A 175 -20.24 7.67 -2.93
C TYR A 175 -19.97 6.21 -3.35
N THR A 176 -18.88 5.62 -2.85
CA THR A 176 -18.58 4.20 -3.11
C THR A 176 -19.60 3.29 -2.44
N ALA A 177 -20.07 3.64 -1.24
CA ALA A 177 -21.13 2.93 -0.54
C ALA A 177 -22.47 3.03 -1.26
N GLU A 178 -22.83 4.21 -1.79
CA GLU A 178 -24.04 4.40 -2.59
C GLU A 178 -24.08 3.55 -3.86
N LEU A 179 -22.91 3.33 -4.48
CA LEU A 179 -22.78 2.47 -5.67
C LEU A 179 -22.91 0.97 -5.37
N GLY A 180 -23.09 0.58 -4.10
CA GLY A 180 -23.24 -0.83 -3.70
C GLY A 180 -21.97 -1.67 -3.82
N ALA A 181 -20.81 -1.03 -4.00
CA ALA A 181 -19.53 -1.72 -3.88
C ALA A 181 -19.25 -1.99 -2.40
N ALA A 182 -18.79 -3.21 -2.07
CA ALA A 182 -18.42 -3.55 -0.69
C ALA A 182 -17.44 -2.51 -0.14
N VAL A 183 -17.84 -1.88 0.96
CA VAL A 183 -17.24 -0.64 1.49
C VAL A 183 -15.94 -0.88 2.25
N LEU A 184 -15.47 -2.13 2.35
CA LEU A 184 -14.24 -2.40 3.08
C LEU A 184 -13.05 -1.79 2.33
N ALA A 185 -12.69 -0.59 2.77
CA ALA A 185 -11.50 0.09 2.30
C ALA A 185 -10.27 -0.75 2.72
N PRO A 186 -9.18 -0.76 1.95
CA PRO A 186 -8.00 -1.53 2.31
C PRO A 186 -7.47 -1.26 3.74
N CYS A 187 -7.67 -0.04 4.27
CA CYS A 187 -7.34 0.29 5.66
C CYS A 187 -8.20 -0.45 6.69
N GLU A 188 -9.48 -0.69 6.40
CA GLU A 188 -10.39 -1.46 7.25
C GLU A 188 -10.09 -2.96 7.20
N CYS A 189 -9.64 -3.48 6.04
CA CYS A 189 -9.14 -4.85 5.95
C CYS A 189 -7.90 -5.05 6.83
N VAL A 190 -7.00 -4.07 6.89
CA VAL A 190 -5.80 -4.12 7.73
C VAL A 190 -6.16 -4.09 9.22
N SER A 191 -7.11 -3.26 9.64
CA SER A 191 -7.57 -3.22 11.04
C SER A 191 -8.42 -4.44 11.42
N ALA A 192 -9.19 -5.01 10.49
CA ALA A 192 -9.90 -6.28 10.68
C ALA A 192 -8.92 -7.46 10.84
N PHE A 193 -7.78 -7.42 10.14
CA PHE A 193 -6.74 -8.44 10.27
C PHE A 193 -5.88 -8.27 11.54
N TYR A 194 -5.75 -7.04 12.06
CA TYR A 194 -5.06 -6.73 13.31
C TYR A 194 -5.82 -5.69 14.16
N PRO A 195 -6.82 -6.12 14.96
CA PRO A 195 -7.57 -5.20 15.80
C PRO A 195 -6.73 -4.54 16.92
N ASP A 196 -5.58 -5.13 17.26
CA ASP A 196 -4.71 -4.69 18.37
C ASP A 196 -3.38 -4.05 17.93
N ALA A 197 -3.18 -3.71 16.64
CA ALA A 197 -1.89 -3.18 16.15
C ALA A 197 -1.40 -1.90 16.85
N GLY A 198 -2.28 -1.18 17.55
CA GLY A 198 -1.94 0.01 18.35
C GLY A 198 -1.61 -0.25 19.83
N LYS A 199 -1.73 -1.48 20.32
CA LYS A 199 -1.58 -1.80 21.75
C LYS A 199 -0.90 -3.16 21.97
N CYS A 200 0.41 -3.28 21.75
CA CYS A 200 1.20 -4.31 22.44
C CYS A 200 2.70 -4.02 22.31
N ASP A 201 3.33 -3.77 23.46
CA ASP A 201 4.79 -3.71 23.64
C ASP A 201 5.43 -5.11 23.62
N ASN A 202 4.64 -6.15 23.32
CA ASN A 202 5.07 -7.54 23.18
C ASN A 202 4.01 -8.32 22.37
N GLN A 203 4.24 -8.62 21.09
CA GLN A 203 3.31 -9.39 20.26
C GLN A 203 4.06 -10.36 19.32
N PRO A 204 3.52 -11.57 19.06
CA PRO A 204 4.24 -12.65 18.40
C PRO A 204 4.36 -12.44 16.87
N ASP A 205 5.11 -13.35 16.24
CA ASP A 205 5.66 -13.37 14.87
C ASP A 205 4.75 -12.94 13.69
N GLY A 206 3.45 -12.72 13.88
CA GLY A 206 2.54 -12.20 12.86
C GLY A 206 2.67 -10.69 12.59
N ALA A 207 3.06 -9.89 13.58
CA ALA A 207 3.27 -8.44 13.41
C ALA A 207 4.44 -8.12 12.45
N ALA A 208 5.28 -9.12 12.15
CA ALA A 208 6.33 -9.03 11.16
C ALA A 208 5.78 -8.85 9.73
N PHE A 209 4.58 -9.35 9.41
CA PHE A 209 4.06 -9.37 8.04
C PHE A 209 3.55 -8.00 7.57
N ALA A 210 2.81 -7.28 8.42
CA ALA A 210 2.42 -5.90 8.18
C ALA A 210 3.66 -4.97 8.18
N ARG A 211 4.65 -5.25 9.04
CA ARG A 211 5.95 -4.55 9.03
C ARG A 211 6.75 -4.82 7.75
N LEU A 212 6.69 -6.03 7.20
CA LEU A 212 7.34 -6.38 5.93
C LEU A 212 6.68 -5.66 4.74
N TYR A 213 5.35 -5.57 4.74
CA TYR A 213 4.59 -4.80 3.75
C TYR A 213 4.96 -3.31 3.78
N LEU A 214 4.98 -2.71 4.98
CA LEU A 214 5.36 -1.31 5.19
C LEU A 214 6.86 -1.06 4.93
N TRP A 215 7.74 -2.01 5.25
CA TRP A 215 9.19 -1.89 5.05
C TRP A 215 9.61 -2.06 3.59
N TYR A 216 9.04 -3.03 2.88
CA TYR A 216 9.31 -3.24 1.46
C TYR A 216 8.93 -2.01 0.62
N PHE A 217 7.77 -1.41 0.90
CA PHE A 217 7.35 -0.18 0.21
C PHE A 217 8.26 1.02 0.54
N ARG A 218 8.70 1.13 1.80
CA ARG A 218 9.66 2.15 2.23
C ARG A 218 11.03 2.02 1.54
N ALA A 219 11.46 0.79 1.25
CA ALA A 219 12.70 0.51 0.52
C ALA A 219 12.56 0.76 -1.00
N ALA A 220 11.41 0.40 -1.60
CA ALA A 220 11.16 0.58 -3.04
C ALA A 220 11.00 2.07 -3.45
N ALA A 221 10.61 2.95 -2.54
CA ALA A 221 10.45 4.38 -2.79
C ALA A 221 11.76 5.21 -2.68
N GLY A 222 12.91 4.60 -2.42
CA GLY A 222 14.21 5.29 -2.40
C GLY A 222 14.37 6.38 -1.31
N VAL A 223 13.54 6.35 -0.26
CA VAL A 223 13.62 7.34 0.83
C VAL A 223 14.57 6.82 1.91
N SER A 224 15.80 7.33 1.91
CA SER A 224 16.74 7.15 3.03
C SER A 224 16.07 7.56 4.36
N PRO A 225 16.28 6.80 5.45
CA PRO A 225 15.77 7.18 6.76
C PRO A 225 16.52 8.42 7.25
N GLY A 226 15.96 9.60 7.00
CA GLY A 226 16.37 10.85 7.62
C GLY A 226 16.12 10.79 9.12
N LEU A 227 17.19 10.98 9.89
CA LEU A 227 17.24 11.04 11.35
C LEU A 227 16.09 11.90 11.93
N ALA A 228 15.12 11.24 12.58
CA ALA A 228 14.24 11.89 13.54
C ALA A 228 14.95 11.91 14.90
N GLY A 229 15.11 13.12 15.44
CA GLY A 229 15.89 13.51 16.61
C GLY A 229 15.91 12.52 17.79
N ALA A 230 17.10 11.99 18.07
CA ALA A 230 17.47 11.61 19.42
C ALA A 230 17.62 12.90 20.25
N GLY A 231 16.82 13.01 21.32
CA GLY A 231 16.87 14.11 22.26
C GLY A 231 18.29 14.36 22.77
N LYS A 232 18.72 15.61 22.67
CA LYS A 232 19.91 16.10 23.39
C LYS A 232 19.63 16.01 24.88
N ALA A 233 20.05 14.92 25.51
CA ALA A 233 20.23 14.86 26.95
C ALA A 233 21.35 15.84 27.33
N HIS A 234 21.00 16.87 28.10
CA HIS A 234 21.95 17.72 28.81
C HIS A 234 22.93 16.85 29.60
N ARG A 235 24.21 16.86 29.23
CA ARG A 235 25.31 16.50 30.12
C ARG A 235 26.09 17.76 30.45
N ASN A 236 26.00 18.14 31.71
CA ASN A 236 26.75 19.18 32.39
C ASN A 236 28.22 18.75 32.53
N PRO A 237 29.22 19.49 32.01
CA PRO A 237 30.62 19.25 32.33
C PRO A 237 31.12 20.36 33.27
N SER A 238 31.10 20.07 34.57
CA SER A 238 31.79 20.89 35.58
C SER A 238 32.17 19.97 36.75
N ALA A 239 33.29 19.27 36.60
CA ALA A 239 34.20 18.86 37.68
C ALA A 239 35.33 18.00 37.09
N VAL A 240 36.52 18.22 37.64
CA VAL A 240 37.78 17.46 37.52
C VAL A 240 38.79 17.99 36.49
N HIS A 241 39.77 18.67 37.10
CA HIS A 241 41.07 19.20 36.65
C HIS A 241 41.08 20.58 35.99
#